data_AF-A0A9P3P0D7-F1
#
_entry.id   AF-A0A9P3P0D7-F1
#
_cell.length_a   1.000
_cell.length_b   1.000
_cell.length_c   1.000
_cell.angle_alpha   90.00
_cell.angle_beta   90.00
_cell.angle_gamma   90.00
#
_symmetry.space_group_name_H-M   'P 1'
#
loop_
_entity.id
_entity.type
_entity.pdbx_description
1 polymer ?
#
loop_
_entity_poly.entity_id
_entity_poly.type
_entity_poly.pdbx_seq_one_letter_code
_entity_poly.pdbx_strand_id
1 'polypeptide(L)'
;LIGASAALAEESSFIDDVLTFRHPLLRPSREANALDTGLPVQPVGKQTPEAIPHGPDFRSPGRNSITRYPATGDDSVGVSNASHSAYSASAGINRPPAPTLEPAWERFGVCSSGSKGRFRVTITPRRIGTTWKGWGTSLAWLGNYIGGFPKAAMDPLLDLMFLPSGLGLNIVRFNIGAGSLPQYSPQLHTDALLRWRGMPGYWPSHTGQFNWTADSRQQAVLLGAKARGANVFEAFSNSPPWWMTVSKDVAGGSEKFQTNLKSGYEGRFAWYLVKVVERFKTDPALGNIEFDTLELFNEALEGNWLKGQGQEGCNFNVTEMTRIILKAQRILLKRKLKTKLVGVDSFAGFTALWLPLLLGKDYLHRINVHGYTLPLEMPRNRSASAAEKIYAARYTRMKVLAKALGKSIWVSESGPLNKLGSSYDLSLYMMRNVIESVNILEASAYVYWQVFDPNEAWSMFGLNWSYPPGYTGPTDPPTKLKRFWMFKQFTDLASQGSLPLWVPRKCRHTVAAFYSRGRRSVSVFIVNQRVKDRKVIVGLSRLKLNVGGNTQALIRRTTYGEDNAERSVDIQGLPEMVI
;
A
#
# COMPACT_ATOMS: atom_id res chain seq x y z
N LEU A 1 0.45 -19.66 20.81
CA LEU A 1 1.55 -19.14 21.66
C LEU A 1 2.86 -19.85 21.37
N ILE A 2 3.00 -21.16 21.62
CA ILE A 2 4.26 -21.91 21.47
C ILE A 2 4.96 -21.69 20.11
N GLY A 3 4.26 -21.84 18.98
CA GLY A 3 4.85 -21.62 17.65
C GLY A 3 5.37 -20.20 17.37
N ALA A 4 4.90 -19.18 18.08
CA ALA A 4 5.48 -17.83 17.99
C ALA A 4 6.82 -17.73 18.74
N SER A 5 7.05 -18.56 19.76
CA SER A 5 8.32 -18.61 20.49
C SER A 5 9.44 -19.25 19.65
N ALA A 6 9.12 -20.26 18.83
CA ALA A 6 10.06 -20.88 17.91
C ALA A 6 10.51 -19.87 16.82
N ALA A 7 9.57 -19.22 16.14
CA ALA A 7 9.86 -18.21 15.14
C ALA A 7 10.66 -17.02 15.71
N LEU A 8 10.43 -16.62 16.96
CA LEU A 8 11.22 -15.57 17.63
C LEU A 8 12.64 -16.03 18.01
N ALA A 9 12.84 -17.32 18.31
CA ALA A 9 14.17 -17.87 18.57
C ALA A 9 15.01 -17.94 17.27
N GLU A 10 14.39 -18.39 16.17
CA GLU A 10 15.01 -18.38 14.83
C GLU A 10 15.24 -16.95 14.32
N GLU A 11 14.30 -16.02 14.53
CA GLU A 11 14.51 -14.60 14.22
C GLU A 11 15.70 -14.04 15.04
N SER A 12 15.93 -14.50 16.28
CA SER A 12 17.06 -14.05 17.09
C SER A 12 18.41 -14.63 16.65
N SER A 13 18.52 -15.94 16.42
CA SER A 13 19.79 -16.57 16.02
C SER A 13 20.23 -16.13 14.62
N PHE A 14 19.30 -16.04 13.67
CA PHE A 14 19.58 -15.54 12.33
C PHE A 14 20.04 -14.09 12.33
N ILE A 15 19.51 -13.25 13.24
CA ILE A 15 19.99 -11.87 13.42
C ILE A 15 21.47 -11.84 13.82
N ASP A 16 21.89 -12.66 14.80
CA ASP A 16 23.28 -12.65 15.27
C ASP A 16 24.26 -13.27 14.26
N ASP A 17 23.89 -14.33 13.54
CA ASP A 17 24.73 -14.92 12.48
C ASP A 17 24.92 -13.98 11.27
N VAL A 18 23.92 -13.16 10.94
CA VAL A 18 24.01 -12.12 9.91
C VAL A 18 24.83 -10.93 10.39
N LEU A 19 24.62 -10.46 11.62
CA LEU A 19 25.39 -9.34 12.20
C LEU A 19 26.87 -9.67 12.43
N THR A 20 27.21 -10.95 12.61
CA THR A 20 28.59 -11.42 12.80
C THR A 20 29.25 -11.94 11.52
N PHE A 21 28.60 -11.82 10.35
CA PHE A 21 29.08 -12.31 9.05
C PHE A 21 29.38 -13.83 8.99
N ARG A 22 28.79 -14.63 9.88
CA ARG A 22 29.09 -16.08 10.00
C ARG A 22 28.32 -16.95 9.01
N HIS A 23 27.20 -16.45 8.49
CA HIS A 23 26.29 -17.23 7.66
C HIS A 23 26.92 -17.71 6.32
N PRO A 24 26.87 -19.01 5.95
CA PRO A 24 27.56 -19.56 4.78
C PRO A 24 27.24 -18.87 3.44
N LEU A 25 26.02 -18.36 3.27
CA LEU A 25 25.59 -17.64 2.06
C LEU A 25 26.35 -16.33 1.78
N LEU A 26 27.16 -15.84 2.73
CA LEU A 26 28.00 -14.64 2.57
C LEU A 26 29.40 -14.94 2.04
N ARG A 27 29.76 -16.21 1.82
CA ARG A 27 31.04 -16.59 1.19
C ARG A 27 30.93 -16.47 -0.34
N PRO A 28 31.83 -15.74 -1.03
CA PRO A 28 31.82 -15.69 -2.49
C PRO A 28 32.16 -17.06 -3.11
N SER A 29 31.23 -17.64 -3.86
CA SER A 29 31.51 -18.80 -4.72
C SER A 29 32.24 -18.37 -6.00
N ARG A 30 33.16 -19.21 -6.49
CA ARG A 30 34.02 -18.88 -7.65
C ARG A 30 33.34 -19.01 -9.02
N GLU A 31 32.10 -19.47 -9.08
CA GLU A 31 31.43 -19.95 -10.31
C GLU A 31 30.69 -18.83 -11.09
N ALA A 32 31.23 -17.61 -11.08
CA ALA A 32 30.61 -16.45 -11.74
C ALA A 32 30.95 -16.31 -13.24
N ASN A 33 31.89 -17.12 -13.77
CA ASN A 33 32.52 -16.93 -15.08
C ASN A 33 32.39 -18.14 -16.03
N ALA A 34 31.18 -18.64 -16.26
CA ALA A 34 30.83 -19.47 -17.43
C ALA A 34 29.33 -19.39 -17.75
N LEU A 35 28.96 -19.58 -19.03
CA LEU A 35 27.60 -19.57 -19.64
C LEU A 35 27.10 -18.23 -20.25
N ASP A 36 27.66 -17.85 -21.40
CA ASP A 36 26.94 -17.06 -22.43
C ASP A 36 27.49 -17.30 -23.86
N THR A 37 27.10 -18.41 -24.49
CA THR A 37 27.19 -18.61 -25.96
C THR A 37 26.15 -19.62 -26.45
N GLY A 38 25.32 -19.21 -27.42
CA GLY A 38 24.60 -20.12 -28.33
C GLY A 38 23.26 -20.72 -27.85
N LEU A 39 22.17 -20.27 -28.48
CA LEU A 39 20.95 -21.08 -28.59
C LEU A 39 21.06 -21.97 -29.85
N PRO A 40 20.88 -23.30 -29.75
CA PRO A 40 20.84 -24.15 -30.94
C PRO A 40 19.49 -24.03 -31.66
N VAL A 41 19.53 -23.64 -32.94
CA VAL A 41 18.40 -23.78 -33.87
C VAL A 41 18.47 -25.17 -34.49
N GLN A 42 17.35 -25.89 -34.53
CA GLN A 42 17.20 -27.16 -35.24
C GLN A 42 16.54 -26.92 -36.61
N PRO A 43 17.06 -27.47 -37.73
CA PRO A 43 16.56 -27.23 -39.08
C PRO A 43 15.41 -28.16 -39.49
N VAL A 44 14.74 -27.83 -40.61
CA VAL A 44 13.64 -28.60 -41.20
C VAL A 44 14.15 -29.65 -42.20
N GLY A 45 13.63 -30.87 -42.13
CA GLY A 45 13.84 -31.97 -43.09
C GLY A 45 12.50 -32.52 -43.64
N LYS A 46 12.55 -33.34 -44.71
CA LYS A 46 11.37 -33.72 -45.52
C LYS A 46 10.85 -35.16 -45.27
N GLN A 47 9.54 -35.34 -45.49
CA GLN A 47 8.77 -36.45 -46.14
C GLN A 47 9.53 -37.74 -46.55
N THR A 48 8.99 -38.99 -46.55
CA THR A 48 7.61 -39.61 -46.57
C THR A 48 7.77 -41.17 -46.48
N PRO A 49 6.73 -42.07 -46.59
CA PRO A 49 5.29 -42.05 -46.27
C PRO A 49 4.84 -43.33 -45.44
N GLU A 50 3.53 -43.69 -45.49
CA GLU A 50 2.91 -45.01 -45.15
C GLU A 50 2.81 -45.43 -43.64
N ALA A 51 1.78 -46.15 -43.15
CA ALA A 51 0.54 -46.70 -43.73
C ALA A 51 -0.66 -46.69 -42.73
N ILE A 52 -1.86 -47.07 -43.19
CA ILE A 52 -3.17 -47.14 -42.46
C ILE A 52 -3.71 -48.58 -42.57
N PRO A 53 -4.17 -49.25 -41.48
CA PRO A 53 -5.59 -49.28 -41.08
C PRO A 53 -5.80 -49.31 -39.53
N HIS A 54 -6.96 -49.52 -38.88
CA HIS A 54 -8.33 -49.95 -39.24
C HIS A 54 -9.38 -49.26 -38.30
N GLY A 55 -10.68 -49.52 -38.49
CA GLY A 55 -11.78 -49.36 -37.50
C GLY A 55 -12.49 -50.71 -37.24
N PRO A 56 -13.76 -50.80 -36.77
CA PRO A 56 -14.74 -49.71 -36.51
C PRO A 56 -15.63 -49.86 -35.21
N ASP A 57 -16.53 -48.89 -34.98
CA ASP A 57 -17.91 -48.99 -34.40
C ASP A 57 -18.19 -49.64 -32.99
N PHE A 58 -19.33 -49.47 -32.30
CA PHE A 58 -20.59 -48.68 -32.50
C PHE A 58 -21.34 -48.41 -31.15
N ARG A 59 -22.16 -47.34 -31.10
CA ARG A 59 -23.45 -47.17 -30.37
C ARG A 59 -23.55 -47.11 -28.81
N SER A 60 -24.71 -46.62 -28.38
CA SER A 60 -25.30 -46.49 -27.02
C SER A 60 -26.83 -46.74 -27.15
N PRO A 61 -27.75 -46.48 -26.18
CA PRO A 61 -27.67 -46.30 -24.71
C PRO A 61 -28.76 -47.06 -23.88
N GLY A 62 -28.73 -46.94 -22.53
CA GLY A 62 -29.88 -47.21 -21.62
C GLY A 62 -29.97 -48.61 -20.99
N ARG A 63 -30.86 -48.94 -20.03
CA ARG A 63 -31.69 -48.16 -19.07
C ARG A 63 -32.38 -49.17 -18.09
N ASN A 64 -32.49 -48.90 -16.78
CA ASN A 64 -33.40 -49.58 -15.79
C ASN A 64 -33.16 -51.11 -15.52
N SER A 65 -33.65 -51.78 -14.45
CA SER A 65 -34.18 -51.36 -13.12
C SER A 65 -34.44 -52.55 -12.14
N ILE A 66 -34.21 -52.32 -10.83
CA ILE A 66 -35.01 -52.74 -9.63
C ILE A 66 -35.23 -54.24 -9.28
N THR A 67 -35.06 -54.56 -7.99
CA THR A 67 -35.61 -55.73 -7.27
C THR A 67 -35.78 -55.40 -5.75
N ARG A 68 -36.26 -56.32 -4.88
CA ARG A 68 -36.65 -56.00 -3.47
C ARG A 68 -36.45 -57.12 -2.41
N TYR A 69 -36.10 -56.66 -1.19
CA TYR A 69 -36.66 -56.91 0.17
C TYR A 69 -37.79 -57.96 0.39
N PRO A 70 -37.90 -58.58 1.61
CA PRO A 70 -38.38 -57.96 2.89
C PRO A 70 -37.27 -57.82 3.98
N ALA A 71 -37.31 -56.96 5.04
CA ALA A 71 -38.28 -56.61 6.11
C ALA A 71 -38.31 -57.63 7.29
N THR A 72 -38.47 -57.30 8.58
CA THR A 72 -38.97 -56.10 9.35
C THR A 72 -38.01 -55.71 10.52
N GLY A 73 -38.21 -54.69 11.38
CA GLY A 73 -39.24 -53.63 11.55
C GLY A 73 -38.92 -52.71 12.76
N ASP A 74 -39.70 -51.62 12.91
CA ASP A 74 -39.87 -50.68 14.05
C ASP A 74 -38.60 -50.03 14.70
N ASP A 75 -38.49 -48.72 14.98
CA ASP A 75 -39.25 -47.48 14.69
C ASP A 75 -38.21 -46.28 14.88
N SER A 76 -38.42 -44.95 14.97
CA SER A 76 -39.56 -44.04 15.21
C SER A 76 -39.43 -42.64 14.57
N VAL A 77 -40.58 -41.96 14.53
CA VAL A 77 -40.82 -40.50 14.34
C VAL A 77 -40.01 -39.67 15.37
N GLY A 78 -39.50 -38.43 15.15
CA GLY A 78 -39.84 -37.34 14.19
C GLY A 78 -40.35 -36.08 14.96
N VAL A 79 -40.48 -34.84 14.45
CA VAL A 79 -40.19 -34.18 13.15
C VAL A 79 -40.06 -32.64 13.35
N SER A 80 -38.99 -32.01 12.81
CA SER A 80 -38.84 -30.63 12.26
C SER A 80 -39.25 -29.29 12.96
N ASN A 81 -38.57 -28.22 12.51
CA ASN A 81 -39.06 -26.85 12.18
C ASN A 81 -39.22 -25.71 13.24
N ALA A 82 -38.21 -24.82 13.24
CA ALA A 82 -38.25 -23.40 12.82
C ALA A 82 -39.07 -22.29 13.56
N SER A 83 -38.43 -21.10 13.60
CA SER A 83 -38.98 -19.71 13.50
C SER A 83 -39.17 -18.81 14.75
N HIS A 84 -39.20 -17.49 14.48
CA HIS A 84 -39.72 -16.33 15.25
C HIS A 84 -39.04 -15.73 16.52
N SER A 85 -38.17 -14.74 16.27
CA SER A 85 -38.30 -13.30 16.62
C SER A 85 -38.94 -12.76 17.94
N ALA A 86 -38.18 -11.87 18.60
CA ALA A 86 -38.51 -10.47 19.02
C ALA A 86 -39.19 -10.11 20.39
N TYR A 87 -38.53 -9.18 21.12
CA TYR A 87 -39.00 -8.34 22.28
C TYR A 87 -39.51 -9.09 23.54
N SER A 88 -39.48 -8.60 24.79
CA SER A 88 -39.07 -7.34 25.48
C SER A 88 -38.53 -7.72 26.91
N ALA A 89 -38.36 -6.92 27.98
CA ALA A 89 -38.62 -5.51 28.31
C ALA A 89 -37.54 -4.94 29.29
N SER A 90 -37.87 -4.58 30.55
CA SER A 90 -36.99 -3.86 31.49
C SER A 90 -37.32 -4.06 32.97
N ALA A 91 -36.30 -4.02 33.86
CA ALA A 91 -36.42 -3.70 35.29
C ALA A 91 -35.13 -3.00 35.77
N GLY A 92 -35.20 -2.12 36.78
CA GLY A 92 -34.06 -1.29 37.22
C GLY A 92 -33.92 -1.19 38.74
N ILE A 93 -32.71 -0.90 39.21
CA ILE A 93 -32.35 -0.74 40.63
C ILE A 93 -31.44 0.51 40.81
N ASN A 94 -31.56 1.15 41.97
CA ASN A 94 -31.01 2.48 42.29
C ASN A 94 -29.47 2.60 42.26
N ARG A 95 -28.97 3.83 42.04
CA ARG A 95 -27.55 4.21 42.20
C ARG A 95 -27.31 5.03 43.48
N PRO A 96 -26.30 4.71 44.30
CA PRO A 96 -25.73 5.65 45.27
C PRO A 96 -24.90 6.77 44.58
N PRO A 97 -24.53 7.86 45.28
CA PRO A 97 -23.92 9.05 44.67
C PRO A 97 -22.52 8.81 44.09
N ALA A 98 -22.13 9.66 43.14
CA ALA A 98 -20.90 9.51 42.37
C ALA A 98 -19.63 9.91 43.17
N PRO A 99 -18.58 9.06 43.21
CA PRO A 99 -17.27 9.48 43.67
C PRO A 99 -16.62 10.41 42.63
N THR A 100 -16.37 11.67 43.01
CA THR A 100 -15.75 12.70 42.16
C THR A 100 -14.25 12.46 41.97
N LEU A 101 -13.89 11.46 41.16
CA LEU A 101 -12.51 11.20 40.76
C LEU A 101 -12.05 12.18 39.66
N GLU A 102 -11.52 13.33 40.09
CA GLU A 102 -10.61 14.19 39.32
C GLU A 102 -9.46 13.35 38.72
N PRO A 103 -9.40 13.10 37.40
CA PRO A 103 -8.43 12.16 36.85
C PRO A 103 -7.08 12.85 36.57
N ALA A 104 -6.03 12.46 37.30
CA ALA A 104 -4.71 13.08 37.26
C ALA A 104 -3.89 12.80 35.96
N TRP A 105 -4.29 13.40 34.83
CA TRP A 105 -3.58 13.28 33.53
C TRP A 105 -2.65 14.46 33.17
N GLU A 106 -2.42 15.42 34.08
CA GLU A 106 -1.33 16.39 33.95
C GLU A 106 0.03 15.78 34.39
N ARG A 107 0.93 15.51 33.42
CA ARG A 107 2.42 15.60 33.50
C ARG A 107 3.09 14.88 32.30
N PHE A 108 3.51 15.61 31.26
CA PHE A 108 4.29 15.02 30.14
C PHE A 108 5.25 16.02 29.44
N GLY A 109 6.10 16.73 30.19
CA GLY A 109 7.01 17.80 29.69
C GLY A 109 7.78 17.48 28.38
N VAL A 110 7.93 18.37 27.39
CA VAL A 110 7.49 19.78 27.30
C VAL A 110 6.76 20.06 25.96
N CYS A 111 5.42 20.09 25.84
CA CYS A 111 4.33 19.56 26.67
C CYS A 111 4.38 19.83 28.18
N SER A 112 4.77 21.04 28.56
CA SER A 112 4.51 21.49 29.92
C SER A 112 2.99 21.45 30.11
N SER A 113 2.51 20.76 31.13
CA SER A 113 1.41 21.29 31.93
C SER A 113 1.93 22.61 32.55
N GLY A 114 2.03 23.65 31.71
CA GLY A 114 2.23 25.01 32.19
C GLY A 114 1.00 25.33 33.03
N SER A 115 1.19 25.97 34.17
CA SER A 115 0.14 26.19 35.17
C SER A 115 -1.20 26.54 34.49
N LYS A 116 -2.21 25.71 34.79
CA LYS A 116 -3.53 25.64 34.15
C LYS A 116 -3.52 25.01 32.73
N GLY A 117 -3.44 23.67 32.64
CA GLY A 117 -4.17 22.84 31.66
C GLY A 117 -3.80 22.88 30.17
N ARG A 118 -2.82 23.66 29.72
CA ARG A 118 -2.58 23.93 28.28
C ARG A 118 -1.57 22.97 27.63
N PHE A 119 -1.83 22.54 26.40
CA PHE A 119 -0.94 21.63 25.64
C PHE A 119 0.05 22.41 24.77
N ARG A 120 1.31 22.56 25.22
CA ARG A 120 2.36 23.24 24.43
C ARG A 120 3.14 22.26 23.55
N VAL A 121 3.34 22.59 22.28
CA VAL A 121 4.28 21.93 21.35
C VAL A 121 5.29 22.96 20.84
N THR A 122 6.57 22.60 20.73
CA THR A 122 7.62 23.47 20.18
C THR A 122 8.16 22.86 18.90
N ILE A 123 8.07 23.58 17.78
CA ILE A 123 8.56 23.13 16.48
C ILE A 123 10.01 23.59 16.31
N THR A 124 10.91 22.73 15.81
CA THR A 124 12.33 23.09 15.62
C THR A 124 12.88 22.65 14.25
N PRO A 125 13.98 23.25 13.76
CA PRO A 125 14.61 22.85 12.51
C PRO A 125 15.18 21.43 12.62
N ARG A 126 14.82 20.57 11.66
CA ARG A 126 15.33 19.19 11.60
C ARG A 126 16.71 19.17 10.96
N ARG A 127 17.77 18.90 11.75
CA ARG A 127 19.19 18.95 11.32
C ARG A 127 19.51 18.08 10.09
N ILE A 128 18.81 16.96 9.89
CA ILE A 128 18.91 16.10 8.71
C ILE A 128 17.49 15.87 8.18
N GLY A 129 17.14 16.59 7.12
CA GLY A 129 15.79 16.61 6.54
C GLY A 129 15.73 15.95 5.17
N THR A 130 14.98 14.87 5.04
CA THR A 130 14.50 14.36 3.76
C THR A 130 13.56 15.40 3.12
N THR A 131 13.82 15.81 1.88
CA THR A 131 12.88 16.68 1.14
C THR A 131 11.63 15.89 0.79
N TRP A 132 10.45 16.45 1.09
CA TRP A 132 9.17 15.82 0.79
C TRP A 132 8.96 15.74 -0.73
N LYS A 133 8.77 14.52 -1.24
CA LYS A 133 8.50 14.23 -2.66
C LYS A 133 7.01 14.36 -3.01
N GLY A 134 6.15 14.30 -2.00
CA GLY A 134 4.73 14.58 -2.12
C GLY A 134 3.83 13.43 -1.66
N TRP A 135 2.66 13.36 -2.27
CA TRP A 135 1.52 12.53 -1.86
C TRP A 135 0.99 11.76 -3.06
N GLY A 136 0.51 10.52 -2.86
CA GLY A 136 0.04 9.69 -3.96
C GLY A 136 -1.00 8.64 -3.63
N THR A 137 -1.40 7.92 -4.68
CA THR A 137 -2.29 6.76 -4.66
C THR A 137 -1.75 5.66 -5.57
N SER A 138 -2.11 4.41 -5.29
CA SER A 138 -2.01 3.32 -6.27
C SER A 138 -3.10 3.44 -7.33
N LEU A 139 -2.78 2.97 -8.55
CA LEU A 139 -3.73 2.73 -9.64
C LEU A 139 -4.08 1.25 -9.81
N ALA A 140 -3.44 0.34 -9.05
CA ALA A 140 -3.81 -1.07 -9.05
C ALA A 140 -5.30 -1.21 -8.75
N TRP A 141 -6.02 -1.97 -9.58
CA TRP A 141 -7.48 -2.18 -9.59
C TRP A 141 -8.33 -0.92 -9.83
N LEU A 142 -8.00 0.21 -9.18
CA LEU A 142 -8.68 1.50 -9.28
C LEU A 142 -8.62 2.05 -10.70
N GLY A 143 -7.45 2.01 -11.35
CA GLY A 143 -7.28 2.47 -12.73
C GLY A 143 -8.00 1.57 -13.74
N ASN A 144 -8.08 0.26 -13.48
CA ASN A 144 -8.87 -0.69 -14.28
C ASN A 144 -10.39 -0.49 -14.09
N TYR A 145 -10.80 0.03 -12.92
CA TYR A 145 -12.18 0.41 -12.61
C TYR A 145 -12.56 1.73 -13.29
N ILE A 146 -12.01 2.87 -12.85
CA ILE A 146 -12.45 4.20 -13.32
C ILE A 146 -12.04 4.48 -14.77
N GLY A 147 -10.95 3.87 -15.25
CA GLY A 147 -10.54 3.92 -16.66
C GLY A 147 -11.44 3.10 -17.59
N GLY A 148 -12.43 2.37 -17.06
CA GLY A 148 -13.48 1.74 -17.83
C GLY A 148 -14.67 2.66 -18.15
N PHE A 149 -14.72 3.86 -17.55
CA PHE A 149 -15.79 4.84 -17.78
C PHE A 149 -15.49 5.72 -19.02
N PRO A 150 -16.52 6.27 -19.70
CA PRO A 150 -16.33 7.31 -20.69
C PRO A 150 -15.65 8.54 -20.06
N LYS A 151 -14.87 9.26 -20.86
CA LYS A 151 -14.04 10.40 -20.42
C LYS A 151 -14.80 11.41 -19.54
N ALA A 152 -16.06 11.71 -19.85
CA ALA A 152 -16.90 12.64 -19.09
C ALA A 152 -17.18 12.20 -17.64
N ALA A 153 -17.24 10.90 -17.36
CA ALA A 153 -17.41 10.36 -16.00
C ALA A 153 -16.05 10.05 -15.33
N MET A 154 -14.99 9.78 -16.10
CA MET A 154 -13.64 9.57 -15.56
C MET A 154 -12.97 10.89 -15.13
N ASP A 155 -13.08 11.97 -15.93
CA ASP A 155 -12.38 13.23 -15.69
C ASP A 155 -12.66 13.87 -14.32
N PRO A 156 -13.92 13.97 -13.83
CA PRO A 156 -14.20 14.50 -12.49
C PRO A 156 -13.55 13.69 -11.35
N LEU A 157 -13.36 12.38 -11.53
CA LEU A 157 -12.67 11.53 -10.56
C LEU A 157 -11.16 11.84 -10.55
N LEU A 158 -10.58 12.03 -11.73
CA LEU A 158 -9.19 12.45 -11.89
C LEU A 158 -8.95 13.87 -11.36
N ASP A 159 -9.91 14.79 -11.52
CA ASP A 159 -9.86 16.13 -10.92
C ASP A 159 -9.82 16.05 -9.39
N LEU A 160 -10.69 15.22 -8.79
CA LEU A 160 -10.71 14.97 -7.35
C LEU A 160 -9.43 14.32 -6.82
N MET A 161 -8.70 13.56 -7.64
CA MET A 161 -7.41 12.96 -7.26
C MET A 161 -6.24 13.92 -7.43
N PHE A 162 -6.10 14.55 -8.61
CA PHE A 162 -4.82 15.13 -9.04
C PHE A 162 -4.83 16.67 -9.13
N LEU A 163 -5.99 17.33 -9.28
CA LEU A 163 -6.03 18.79 -9.26
C LEU A 163 -6.01 19.36 -7.82
N PRO A 164 -5.49 20.58 -7.60
CA PRO A 164 -5.50 21.24 -6.28
C PRO A 164 -6.88 21.53 -5.69
N SER A 165 -7.95 21.49 -6.50
CA SER A 165 -9.35 21.53 -6.05
C SER A 165 -9.78 20.22 -5.36
N GLY A 166 -9.21 19.09 -5.80
CA GLY A 166 -9.29 17.77 -5.18
C GLY A 166 -8.20 17.54 -4.13
N LEU A 167 -7.56 16.38 -4.18
CA LEU A 167 -6.44 16.04 -3.29
C LEU A 167 -5.10 16.60 -3.76
N GLY A 168 -4.93 17.04 -5.01
CA GLY A 168 -3.65 17.55 -5.50
C GLY A 168 -2.50 16.53 -5.43
N LEU A 169 -2.80 15.24 -5.59
CA LEU A 169 -1.78 14.18 -5.57
C LEU A 169 -0.78 14.37 -6.72
N ASN A 170 0.50 14.10 -6.47
CA ASN A 170 1.56 14.26 -7.47
C ASN A 170 2.39 12.99 -7.70
N ILE A 171 2.24 11.98 -6.84
CA ILE A 171 2.86 10.65 -6.97
C ILE A 171 1.82 9.65 -7.45
N VAL A 172 2.17 8.84 -8.43
CA VAL A 172 1.32 7.77 -8.97
C VAL A 172 2.08 6.44 -8.93
N ARG A 173 1.49 5.39 -8.32
CA ARG A 173 1.99 4.02 -8.44
C ARG A 173 1.15 3.23 -9.45
N PHE A 174 1.78 2.77 -10.52
CA PHE A 174 1.16 2.03 -11.62
C PHE A 174 1.50 0.53 -11.50
N ASN A 175 0.50 -0.35 -11.42
CA ASN A 175 0.74 -1.80 -11.36
C ASN A 175 0.94 -2.36 -12.76
N ILE A 176 2.11 -2.93 -13.03
CA ILE A 176 2.35 -3.77 -14.20
C ILE A 176 1.70 -5.13 -13.91
N GLY A 177 0.44 -5.25 -14.33
CA GLY A 177 -0.40 -6.42 -14.11
C GLY A 177 0.23 -7.72 -14.61
N ALA A 178 -0.12 -8.82 -13.94
CA ALA A 178 0.27 -10.16 -14.33
C ALA A 178 -0.54 -10.65 -15.54
N GLY A 179 -1.84 -10.35 -15.55
CA GLY A 179 -2.81 -10.98 -16.44
C GLY A 179 -3.16 -12.38 -15.96
N SER A 180 -4.43 -12.59 -15.64
CA SER A 180 -5.00 -13.86 -15.21
C SER A 180 -5.81 -14.54 -16.32
N LEU A 181 -6.14 -15.82 -16.12
CA LEU A 181 -7.09 -16.55 -16.97
C LEU A 181 -8.25 -17.12 -16.13
N PRO A 182 -9.51 -17.10 -16.62
CA PRO A 182 -10.68 -17.55 -15.86
C PRO A 182 -10.58 -18.98 -15.31
N GLN A 183 -9.93 -19.90 -16.02
CA GLN A 183 -9.76 -21.29 -15.57
C GLN A 183 -8.68 -21.49 -14.50
N TYR A 184 -7.90 -20.46 -14.16
CA TYR A 184 -6.83 -20.55 -13.15
C TYR A 184 -6.99 -19.56 -11.98
N SER A 185 -7.66 -18.42 -12.21
CA SER A 185 -7.97 -17.39 -11.23
C SER A 185 -9.44 -16.95 -11.32
N PRO A 186 -10.44 -17.86 -11.29
CA PRO A 186 -11.84 -17.52 -11.55
C PRO A 186 -12.37 -16.36 -10.70
N GLN A 187 -11.92 -16.25 -9.45
CA GLN A 187 -12.25 -15.16 -8.51
C GLN A 187 -11.89 -13.76 -9.02
N LEU A 188 -10.94 -13.63 -9.95
CA LEU A 188 -10.54 -12.37 -10.60
C LEU A 188 -11.36 -12.04 -11.86
N HIS A 189 -12.31 -12.89 -12.24
CA HIS A 189 -13.10 -12.75 -13.47
C HIS A 189 -14.62 -12.85 -13.24
N THR A 190 -15.09 -13.72 -12.34
CA THR A 190 -16.52 -13.99 -12.11
C THR A 190 -17.15 -13.07 -11.06
N ASP A 191 -16.39 -12.66 -10.05
CA ASP A 191 -16.90 -11.85 -8.95
C ASP A 191 -17.16 -10.40 -9.40
N ALA A 192 -18.41 -9.95 -9.26
CA ALA A 192 -18.85 -8.64 -9.72
C ALA A 192 -18.29 -7.46 -8.90
N LEU A 193 -17.64 -7.71 -7.76
CA LEU A 193 -16.96 -6.75 -6.89
C LEU A 193 -15.42 -6.89 -6.91
N LEU A 194 -14.88 -7.98 -7.48
CA LEU A 194 -13.43 -8.22 -7.56
C LEU A 194 -12.88 -8.27 -8.99
N ARG A 195 -13.71 -8.34 -10.05
CA ARG A 195 -13.23 -8.51 -11.45
C ARG A 195 -12.28 -7.41 -11.98
N TRP A 196 -12.25 -6.22 -11.37
CA TRP A 196 -11.27 -5.17 -11.70
C TRP A 196 -9.92 -5.38 -11.01
N ARG A 197 -9.83 -6.30 -10.04
CA ARG A 197 -8.58 -6.68 -9.37
C ARG A 197 -7.73 -7.64 -10.20
N GLY A 198 -8.34 -8.34 -11.16
CA GLY A 198 -7.62 -9.01 -12.25
C GLY A 198 -7.06 -7.97 -13.21
N MET A 199 -5.78 -7.63 -13.06
CA MET A 199 -5.13 -6.61 -13.89
C MET A 199 -4.66 -7.22 -15.23
N PRO A 200 -4.88 -6.56 -16.38
CA PRO A 200 -4.43 -7.08 -17.66
C PRO A 200 -2.89 -7.12 -17.75
N GLY A 201 -2.36 -8.25 -18.21
CA GLY A 201 -0.93 -8.45 -18.43
C GLY A 201 -0.51 -8.11 -19.86
N TYR A 202 0.63 -7.43 -20.00
CA TYR A 202 1.13 -6.98 -21.31
C TYR A 202 1.71 -8.13 -22.16
N TRP A 203 2.05 -9.27 -21.56
CA TRP A 203 2.65 -10.42 -22.24
C TRP A 203 1.84 -11.70 -21.95
N PRO A 204 0.85 -12.06 -22.79
CA PRO A 204 -0.18 -13.03 -22.42
C PRO A 204 0.27 -14.49 -22.40
N SER A 205 1.37 -14.84 -23.09
CA SER A 205 1.97 -16.18 -23.08
C SER A 205 3.47 -16.12 -23.39
N HIS A 206 4.20 -17.21 -23.12
CA HIS A 206 5.65 -17.33 -23.36
C HIS A 206 6.06 -17.03 -24.81
N THR A 207 5.21 -17.41 -25.77
CA THR A 207 5.43 -17.29 -27.23
C THR A 207 4.64 -16.15 -27.86
N GLY A 208 3.69 -15.55 -27.13
CA GLY A 208 2.86 -14.46 -27.63
C GLY A 208 3.64 -13.15 -27.78
N GLN A 209 3.17 -12.30 -28.71
CA GLN A 209 3.61 -10.91 -28.79
C GLN A 209 3.09 -10.10 -27.60
N PHE A 210 3.69 -8.94 -27.34
CA PHE A 210 3.19 -8.02 -26.31
C PHE A 210 1.93 -7.30 -26.80
N ASN A 211 0.87 -7.32 -25.99
CA ASN A 211 -0.34 -6.54 -26.21
C ASN A 211 -0.23 -5.21 -25.44
N TRP A 212 0.23 -4.16 -26.13
CA TRP A 212 0.40 -2.83 -25.53
C TRP A 212 -0.93 -2.15 -25.17
N THR A 213 -2.04 -2.59 -25.74
CA THR A 213 -3.40 -2.09 -25.45
C THR A 213 -4.13 -2.86 -24.33
N ALA A 214 -3.52 -3.91 -23.76
CA ALA A 214 -4.17 -4.81 -22.79
C ALA A 214 -4.77 -4.08 -21.58
N ASP A 215 -4.05 -3.08 -21.06
CA ASP A 215 -4.37 -2.33 -19.85
C ASP A 215 -4.68 -0.85 -20.17
N SER A 216 -5.39 -0.63 -21.28
CA SER A 216 -5.80 0.70 -21.77
C SER A 216 -6.57 1.54 -20.74
N ARG A 217 -7.23 0.90 -19.77
CA ARG A 217 -7.95 1.57 -18.67
C ARG A 217 -7.00 2.22 -17.66
N GLN A 218 -6.05 1.47 -17.09
CA GLN A 218 -5.07 2.04 -16.17
C GLN A 218 -4.14 3.03 -16.90
N GLN A 219 -3.87 2.81 -18.19
CA GLN A 219 -3.17 3.77 -19.06
C GLN A 219 -3.92 5.11 -19.16
N ALA A 220 -5.23 5.10 -19.46
CA ALA A 220 -6.04 6.32 -19.54
C ALA A 220 -6.02 7.13 -18.23
N VAL A 221 -6.06 6.43 -17.08
CA VAL A 221 -5.98 7.04 -15.74
C VAL A 221 -4.57 7.61 -15.46
N LEU A 222 -3.51 6.89 -15.83
CA LEU A 222 -2.12 7.36 -15.70
C LEU A 222 -1.84 8.61 -16.56
N LEU A 223 -2.31 8.61 -17.81
CA LEU A 223 -2.23 9.75 -18.73
C LEU A 223 -3.05 10.94 -18.21
N GLY A 224 -4.28 10.67 -17.73
CA GLY A 224 -5.17 11.66 -17.14
C GLY A 224 -4.64 12.27 -15.84
N ALA A 225 -3.83 11.53 -15.07
CA ALA A 225 -3.09 12.03 -13.91
C ALA A 225 -1.92 12.93 -14.32
N LYS A 226 -1.11 12.50 -15.30
CA LYS A 226 0.01 13.30 -15.86
C LYS A 226 -0.49 14.64 -16.41
N ALA A 227 -1.62 14.65 -17.12
CA ALA A 227 -2.26 15.85 -17.65
C ALA A 227 -2.73 16.84 -16.55
N ARG A 228 -2.87 16.38 -15.31
CA ARG A 228 -3.31 17.18 -14.15
C ARG A 228 -2.18 17.60 -13.21
N GLY A 229 -0.93 17.36 -13.59
CA GLY A 229 0.26 17.77 -12.83
C GLY A 229 0.87 16.69 -11.96
N ALA A 230 0.43 15.43 -12.06
CA ALA A 230 1.20 14.32 -11.49
C ALA A 230 2.60 14.28 -12.13
N ASN A 231 3.64 14.23 -11.30
CA ASN A 231 5.02 14.50 -11.73
C ASN A 231 6.07 13.56 -11.13
N VAL A 232 5.64 12.52 -10.41
CA VAL A 232 6.49 11.44 -9.92
C VAL A 232 5.78 10.12 -10.20
N PHE A 233 6.42 9.25 -10.98
CA PHE A 233 5.81 8.02 -11.47
C PHE A 233 6.61 6.80 -11.04
N GLU A 234 5.95 5.91 -10.30
CA GLU A 234 6.50 4.60 -9.92
C GLU A 234 5.74 3.50 -10.63
N ALA A 235 6.46 2.56 -11.24
CA ALA A 235 5.92 1.27 -11.64
C ALA A 235 6.17 0.24 -10.53
N PHE A 236 5.22 -0.66 -10.30
CA PHE A 236 5.38 -1.81 -9.40
C PHE A 236 4.69 -3.05 -9.98
N SER A 237 4.79 -4.21 -9.31
CA SER A 237 4.13 -5.44 -9.77
C SER A 237 3.77 -6.34 -8.60
N ASN A 238 2.51 -6.75 -8.52
CA ASN A 238 2.04 -7.67 -7.48
C ASN A 238 2.42 -9.13 -7.73
N SER A 239 2.54 -9.54 -9.00
CA SER A 239 2.76 -10.94 -9.38
C SER A 239 3.38 -11.08 -10.77
N PRO A 240 4.21 -12.12 -11.03
CA PRO A 240 4.60 -12.50 -12.38
C PRO A 240 3.38 -12.91 -13.23
N PRO A 241 3.40 -12.71 -14.57
CA PRO A 241 2.34 -13.21 -15.45
C PRO A 241 2.02 -14.69 -15.26
N TRP A 242 0.74 -15.07 -15.37
CA TRP A 242 0.22 -16.41 -15.00
C TRP A 242 1.02 -17.60 -15.56
N TRP A 243 1.61 -17.48 -16.75
CA TRP A 243 2.39 -18.54 -17.38
C TRP A 243 3.84 -18.60 -16.88
N MET A 244 4.33 -17.56 -16.21
CA MET A 244 5.57 -17.58 -15.41
C MET A 244 5.34 -18.15 -14.01
N THR A 245 4.10 -18.20 -13.51
CA THR A 245 3.82 -18.68 -12.16
C THR A 245 3.80 -20.21 -12.05
N VAL A 246 4.00 -20.73 -10.83
CA VAL A 246 4.00 -22.18 -10.56
C VAL A 246 2.57 -22.71 -10.51
N SER A 247 1.68 -22.03 -9.77
CA SER A 247 0.30 -22.46 -9.53
C SER A 247 -0.65 -22.19 -10.71
N LYS A 248 -0.17 -21.47 -11.73
CA LYS A 248 -0.90 -20.81 -12.83
C LYS A 248 -1.91 -19.75 -12.38
N ASP A 249 -2.15 -19.59 -11.07
CA ASP A 249 -2.86 -18.44 -10.53
C ASP A 249 -1.84 -17.30 -10.30
N VAL A 250 -2.28 -16.07 -10.48
CA VAL A 250 -1.53 -14.85 -10.18
C VAL A 250 -1.70 -14.39 -8.74
N ALA A 251 -2.59 -15.03 -7.96
CA ALA A 251 -2.85 -14.71 -6.56
C ALA A 251 -1.84 -15.29 -5.55
N GLY A 252 -1.15 -16.39 -5.90
CA GLY A 252 -0.08 -16.95 -5.08
C GLY A 252 0.19 -18.44 -5.27
N GLY A 253 1.01 -19.00 -4.39
CA GLY A 253 1.33 -20.43 -4.34
C GLY A 253 0.19 -21.27 -3.79
N SER A 254 0.35 -22.60 -3.74
CA SER A 254 -0.57 -23.47 -2.99
C SER A 254 -0.38 -23.32 -1.48
N GLU A 255 0.87 -23.12 -1.04
CA GLU A 255 1.26 -23.13 0.37
C GLU A 255 1.84 -21.79 0.85
N LYS A 256 1.78 -21.56 2.17
CA LYS A 256 2.38 -20.35 2.78
C LYS A 256 3.89 -20.30 2.55
N PHE A 257 4.41 -19.09 2.32
CA PHE A 257 5.80 -18.82 1.93
C PHE A 257 6.28 -19.50 0.64
N GLN A 258 5.45 -20.31 -0.03
CA GLN A 258 5.82 -20.96 -1.30
C GLN A 258 5.99 -19.89 -2.37
N THR A 259 7.18 -19.85 -3.00
CA THR A 259 7.42 -19.01 -4.16
C THR A 259 6.47 -19.38 -5.30
N ASN A 260 5.87 -18.38 -5.94
CA ASN A 260 4.99 -18.60 -7.09
C ASN A 260 5.66 -18.18 -8.41
N LEU A 261 6.99 -18.11 -8.47
CA LEU A 261 7.74 -17.96 -9.72
C LEU A 261 8.38 -19.29 -10.15
N LYS A 262 8.31 -19.65 -11.43
CA LYS A 262 9.02 -20.83 -11.97
C LYS A 262 10.54 -20.69 -11.85
N SER A 263 11.22 -21.77 -11.48
CA SER A 263 12.68 -21.83 -11.44
C SER A 263 13.31 -21.37 -12.77
N GLY A 264 14.31 -20.50 -12.70
CA GLY A 264 14.98 -19.89 -13.86
C GLY A 264 14.27 -18.69 -14.49
N TYR A 265 13.02 -18.39 -14.12
CA TYR A 265 12.26 -17.28 -14.71
C TYR A 265 12.61 -15.90 -14.12
N GLU A 266 13.55 -15.79 -13.17
CA GLU A 266 13.92 -14.52 -12.52
C GLU A 266 14.36 -13.46 -13.54
N GLY A 267 15.09 -13.88 -14.57
CA GLY A 267 15.53 -12.99 -15.66
C GLY A 267 14.41 -12.59 -16.60
N ARG A 268 13.40 -13.46 -16.78
CA ARG A 268 12.27 -13.24 -17.68
C ARG A 268 11.24 -12.30 -17.06
N PHE A 269 10.99 -12.43 -15.75
CA PHE A 269 10.18 -11.50 -14.98
C PHE A 269 10.85 -10.12 -14.88
N ALA A 270 12.14 -10.06 -14.53
CA ALA A 270 12.91 -8.82 -14.56
C ALA A 270 12.90 -8.13 -15.94
N TRP A 271 13.02 -8.91 -17.01
CA TRP A 271 12.95 -8.40 -18.39
C TRP A 271 11.55 -7.90 -18.75
N TYR A 272 10.48 -8.58 -18.33
CA TYR A 272 9.09 -8.15 -18.55
C TYR A 272 8.82 -6.77 -17.96
N LEU A 273 9.11 -6.58 -16.67
CA LEU A 273 8.88 -5.30 -15.99
C LEU A 273 9.67 -4.16 -16.63
N VAL A 274 10.97 -4.37 -16.89
CA VAL A 274 11.81 -3.35 -17.55
C VAL A 274 11.42 -3.15 -19.04
N LYS A 275 10.81 -4.12 -19.71
CA LYS A 275 10.30 -3.97 -21.09
C LYS A 275 9.01 -3.15 -21.15
N VAL A 276 8.13 -3.26 -20.14
CA VAL A 276 6.95 -2.41 -20.01
C VAL A 276 7.37 -0.95 -19.72
N VAL A 277 8.26 -0.73 -18.74
CA VAL A 277 8.83 0.61 -18.44
C VAL A 277 9.51 1.23 -19.66
N GLU A 278 10.30 0.44 -20.41
CA GLU A 278 10.91 0.90 -21.68
C GLU A 278 9.86 1.36 -22.69
N ARG A 279 8.76 0.62 -22.86
CA ARG A 279 7.69 0.97 -23.81
C ARG A 279 6.98 2.27 -23.40
N PHE A 280 6.58 2.42 -22.12
CA PHE A 280 5.94 3.66 -21.65
C PHE A 280 6.78 4.90 -21.92
N LYS A 281 8.12 4.81 -21.77
CA LYS A 281 9.03 5.91 -22.13
C LYS A 281 9.10 6.17 -23.63
N THR A 282 9.17 5.12 -24.44
CA THR A 282 9.50 5.20 -25.88
C THR A 282 8.29 5.35 -26.81
N ASP A 283 7.09 5.01 -26.35
CA ASP A 283 5.86 5.04 -27.14
C ASP A 283 5.03 6.31 -26.88
N PRO A 284 4.81 7.18 -27.90
CA PRO A 284 3.93 8.34 -27.78
C PRO A 284 2.48 7.97 -27.46
N ALA A 285 1.99 6.79 -27.87
CA ALA A 285 0.64 6.33 -27.52
C ALA A 285 0.49 6.03 -26.02
N LEU A 286 1.60 5.73 -25.33
CA LEU A 286 1.68 5.60 -23.88
C LEU A 286 2.18 6.91 -23.21
N GLY A 287 2.15 8.03 -23.94
CA GLY A 287 2.39 9.38 -23.45
C GLY A 287 3.81 9.71 -23.01
N ASN A 288 4.81 8.94 -23.47
CA ASN A 288 6.24 9.12 -23.13
C ASN A 288 6.47 9.33 -21.62
N ILE A 289 6.15 8.31 -20.82
CA ILE A 289 6.31 8.28 -19.37
C ILE A 289 7.63 7.57 -19.02
N GLU A 290 8.66 8.36 -18.73
CA GLU A 290 9.87 7.86 -18.05
C GLU A 290 9.57 7.76 -16.54
N PHE A 291 9.22 6.55 -16.08
CA PHE A 291 9.05 6.26 -14.65
C PHE A 291 10.33 6.59 -13.86
N ASP A 292 10.20 7.29 -12.74
CA ASP A 292 11.31 7.59 -11.82
C ASP A 292 11.89 6.30 -11.21
N THR A 293 10.99 5.41 -10.79
CA THR A 293 11.30 4.22 -10.01
C THR A 293 10.51 3.00 -10.44
N LEU A 294 11.12 1.83 -10.27
CA LEU A 294 10.52 0.52 -10.46
C LEU A 294 10.71 -0.31 -9.18
N GLU A 295 9.59 -0.62 -8.52
CA GLU A 295 9.51 -1.67 -7.51
C GLU A 295 9.24 -3.01 -8.23
N LEU A 296 9.77 -4.11 -7.69
CA LEU A 296 9.76 -5.41 -8.36
C LEU A 296 8.87 -6.45 -7.66
N PHE A 297 8.34 -6.12 -6.49
CA PHE A 297 7.66 -7.02 -5.56
C PHE A 297 6.52 -6.32 -4.81
N ASN A 298 5.60 -7.09 -4.25
CA ASN A 298 4.63 -6.62 -3.26
C ASN A 298 4.54 -7.62 -2.09
N GLU A 299 4.89 -7.22 -0.87
CA GLU A 299 4.78 -8.01 0.38
C GLU A 299 5.43 -9.42 0.34
N ALA A 300 6.46 -9.58 -0.50
CA ALA A 300 6.94 -10.87 -1.04
C ALA A 300 7.44 -11.95 -0.06
N LEU A 301 7.75 -11.62 1.19
CA LEU A 301 8.22 -12.61 2.20
C LEU A 301 7.29 -12.70 3.41
N GLU A 302 6.16 -12.00 3.42
CA GLU A 302 5.18 -12.07 4.52
C GLU A 302 4.40 -13.41 4.48
N GLY A 303 4.51 -14.16 3.37
CA GLY A 303 4.15 -15.58 3.27
C GLY A 303 2.67 -15.89 3.04
N ASN A 304 1.83 -14.86 2.85
CA ASN A 304 0.37 -14.98 2.83
C ASN A 304 -0.24 -14.99 1.42
N TRP A 305 0.55 -14.87 0.35
CA TRP A 305 0.05 -14.93 -1.03
C TRP A 305 -0.28 -16.35 -1.43
N LEU A 306 -1.57 -16.64 -1.63
CA LEU A 306 -2.09 -17.98 -1.93
C LEU A 306 -3.03 -17.97 -3.15
N LYS A 307 -3.01 -19.06 -3.90
CA LYS A 307 -3.96 -19.37 -4.98
C LYS A 307 -5.40 -19.28 -4.48
N GLY A 308 -6.30 -18.78 -5.32
CA GLY A 308 -7.72 -18.58 -5.00
C GLY A 308 -8.02 -17.26 -4.27
N GLN A 309 -7.03 -16.45 -3.91
CA GLN A 309 -7.28 -15.13 -3.31
C GLN A 309 -7.77 -14.11 -4.35
N GLY A 310 -8.57 -13.14 -3.89
CA GLY A 310 -9.25 -12.13 -4.72
C GLY A 310 -8.38 -10.97 -5.21
N GLN A 311 -7.05 -11.14 -5.31
CA GLN A 311 -6.12 -10.13 -5.84
C GLN A 311 -4.82 -10.79 -6.34
N GLU A 312 -4.07 -10.09 -7.19
CA GLU A 312 -2.71 -10.50 -7.58
C GLU A 312 -1.74 -10.46 -6.39
N GLY A 313 -0.85 -11.46 -6.30
CA GLY A 313 0.17 -11.58 -5.27
C GLY A 313 1.17 -12.73 -5.53
N CYS A 314 2.40 -12.59 -5.04
CA CYS A 314 3.43 -13.62 -5.20
C CYS A 314 4.43 -13.58 -4.03
N ASN A 315 4.60 -14.70 -3.32
CA ASN A 315 5.77 -14.84 -2.45
C ASN A 315 7.02 -15.08 -3.32
N PHE A 316 8.17 -14.64 -2.85
CA PHE A 316 9.49 -14.92 -3.44
C PHE A 316 10.48 -15.19 -2.31
N ASN A 317 11.46 -16.08 -2.49
CA ASN A 317 12.54 -16.19 -1.51
C ASN A 317 13.63 -15.11 -1.72
N VAL A 318 14.45 -14.85 -0.69
CA VAL A 318 15.48 -13.80 -0.70
C VAL A 318 16.48 -13.97 -1.86
N THR A 319 16.80 -15.22 -2.23
CA THR A 319 17.71 -15.54 -3.34
C THR A 319 17.09 -15.19 -4.69
N GLU A 320 15.81 -15.49 -4.89
CA GLU A 320 15.04 -15.06 -6.08
C GLU A 320 14.95 -13.54 -6.17
N MET A 321 14.55 -12.87 -5.09
CA MET A 321 14.46 -11.39 -5.07
C MET A 321 15.81 -10.76 -5.46
N THR A 322 16.91 -11.28 -4.90
CA THR A 322 18.27 -10.87 -5.23
C THR A 322 18.58 -11.07 -6.72
N ARG A 323 18.31 -12.26 -7.28
CA ARG A 323 18.53 -12.55 -8.71
C ARG A 323 17.68 -11.66 -9.63
N ILE A 324 16.43 -11.39 -9.27
CA ILE A 324 15.50 -10.54 -10.03
C ILE A 324 16.04 -9.10 -10.05
N ILE A 325 16.43 -8.55 -8.89
CA ILE A 325 17.05 -7.21 -8.78
C ILE A 325 18.33 -7.10 -9.60
N LEU A 326 19.26 -8.04 -9.46
CA LEU A 326 20.53 -8.04 -10.19
C LEU A 326 20.31 -8.11 -11.71
N LYS A 327 19.34 -8.91 -12.18
CA LYS A 327 18.99 -9.01 -13.61
C LYS A 327 18.27 -7.74 -14.09
N ALA A 328 17.34 -7.18 -13.32
CA ALA A 328 16.64 -5.94 -13.67
C ALA A 328 17.61 -4.75 -13.79
N GLN A 329 18.54 -4.61 -12.84
CA GLN A 329 19.56 -3.55 -12.86
C GLN A 329 20.47 -3.65 -14.09
N ARG A 330 20.91 -4.85 -14.46
CA ARG A 330 21.69 -5.09 -15.70
C ARG A 330 20.90 -4.70 -16.96
N ILE A 331 19.60 -4.98 -17.00
CA ILE A 331 18.74 -4.66 -18.16
C ILE A 331 18.48 -3.14 -18.25
N LEU A 332 18.22 -2.46 -17.13
CA LEU A 332 18.08 -1.00 -17.07
C LEU A 332 19.34 -0.29 -17.59
N LEU A 333 20.52 -0.71 -17.12
CA LEU A 333 21.81 -0.18 -17.57
C LEU A 333 22.06 -0.46 -19.06
N LYS A 334 21.85 -1.69 -19.54
CA LYS A 334 22.02 -2.05 -20.96
C LYS A 334 21.09 -1.26 -21.89
N ARG A 335 19.90 -0.87 -21.41
CA ARG A 335 18.92 -0.04 -22.12
C ARG A 335 19.08 1.48 -21.88
N LYS A 336 20.05 1.91 -21.08
CA LYS A 336 20.29 3.34 -20.73
C LYS A 336 19.03 4.05 -20.19
N LEU A 337 18.22 3.33 -19.39
CA LEU A 337 17.02 3.87 -18.75
C LEU A 337 17.39 4.59 -17.45
N LYS A 338 16.74 5.74 -17.17
CA LYS A 338 16.99 6.50 -15.92
C LYS A 338 16.21 5.95 -14.72
N THR A 339 15.18 5.14 -14.96
CA THR A 339 14.35 4.49 -13.95
C THR A 339 15.22 3.69 -12.99
N LYS A 340 15.00 3.86 -11.68
CA LYS A 340 15.85 3.25 -10.64
C LYS A 340 15.08 2.19 -9.90
N LEU A 341 15.76 1.10 -9.54
CA LEU A 341 15.15 0.11 -8.66
C LEU A 341 14.93 0.67 -7.26
N VAL A 342 13.78 0.33 -6.68
CA VAL A 342 13.49 0.49 -5.25
C VAL A 342 13.12 -0.89 -4.69
N GLY A 343 13.07 -0.97 -3.37
CA GLY A 343 12.72 -2.22 -2.68
C GLY A 343 12.22 -1.90 -1.28
N VAL A 344 11.27 -2.63 -0.70
CA VAL A 344 10.81 -3.97 -1.10
C VAL A 344 9.32 -4.19 -0.79
N ASP A 345 8.53 -3.11 -0.76
CA ASP A 345 7.10 -3.08 -0.39
C ASP A 345 6.75 -4.06 0.77
N SER A 346 7.41 -3.90 1.91
CA SER A 346 7.17 -4.75 3.10
C SER A 346 5.96 -4.28 3.90
N PHE A 347 4.97 -5.16 4.07
CA PHE A 347 3.78 -4.99 4.91
C PHE A 347 4.10 -4.39 6.30
N ALA A 348 5.11 -4.95 7.00
CA ALA A 348 5.48 -4.58 8.37
C ALA A 348 6.97 -4.21 8.54
N GLY A 349 7.65 -3.84 7.45
CA GLY A 349 9.05 -3.39 7.48
C GLY A 349 10.09 -4.44 7.90
N PHE A 350 9.76 -5.73 7.89
CA PHE A 350 10.70 -6.80 8.23
C PHE A 350 11.74 -7.01 7.11
N THR A 351 11.26 -7.17 5.87
CA THR A 351 12.11 -7.53 4.73
C THR A 351 13.03 -6.37 4.31
N ALA A 352 12.56 -5.15 4.55
CA ALA A 352 13.28 -3.89 4.37
C ALA A 352 14.49 -3.71 5.33
N LEU A 353 14.68 -4.61 6.31
CA LEU A 353 15.91 -4.67 7.12
C LEU A 353 17.04 -5.42 6.41
N TRP A 354 16.71 -6.46 5.64
CA TRP A 354 17.69 -7.49 5.25
C TRP A 354 18.16 -7.36 3.80
N LEU A 355 17.24 -7.18 2.85
CA LEU A 355 17.61 -7.14 1.44
C LEU A 355 18.55 -5.96 1.08
N PRO A 356 18.40 -4.74 1.64
CA PRO A 356 19.35 -3.64 1.41
C PRO A 356 20.77 -3.89 1.95
N LEU A 357 20.92 -4.76 2.96
CA LEU A 357 22.23 -5.19 3.46
C LEU A 357 22.86 -6.24 2.54
N LEU A 358 22.09 -7.25 2.15
CA LEU A 358 22.56 -8.37 1.31
C LEU A 358 22.97 -7.93 -0.11
N LEU A 359 22.27 -6.95 -0.68
CA LEU A 359 22.63 -6.36 -1.97
C LEU A 359 23.81 -5.38 -1.87
N GLY A 360 24.00 -4.76 -0.70
CA GLY A 360 24.78 -3.55 -0.56
C GLY A 360 24.08 -2.30 -1.09
N LYS A 361 24.66 -1.14 -0.78
CA LYS A 361 24.01 0.17 -0.90
C LYS A 361 23.60 0.57 -2.33
N ASP A 362 24.22 0.03 -3.38
CA ASP A 362 24.16 0.66 -4.72
C ASP A 362 23.00 0.16 -5.61
N TYR A 363 22.35 -0.95 -5.28
CA TYR A 363 21.27 -1.54 -6.11
C TYR A 363 19.88 -0.93 -5.89
N LEU A 364 19.56 -0.48 -4.67
CA LEU A 364 18.27 0.11 -4.35
C LEU A 364 18.41 1.63 -4.14
N HIS A 365 17.66 2.43 -4.89
CA HIS A 365 17.71 3.89 -4.76
C HIS A 365 17.08 4.40 -3.46
N ARG A 366 16.06 3.70 -2.98
CA ARG A 366 15.19 4.07 -1.86
C ARG A 366 14.64 2.82 -1.19
N ILE A 367 14.31 2.92 0.10
CA ILE A 367 13.53 1.89 0.80
C ILE A 367 12.03 2.22 0.69
N ASN A 368 11.27 1.25 0.19
CA ASN A 368 9.83 1.19 0.18
C ASN A 368 9.33 0.27 1.31
N VAL A 369 8.24 0.68 1.96
CA VAL A 369 7.62 -0.01 3.11
C VAL A 369 6.17 0.40 3.24
N HIS A 370 5.33 -0.48 3.75
CA HIS A 370 3.91 -0.20 3.95
C HIS A 370 3.66 0.38 5.34
N GLY A 371 2.73 1.34 5.41
CA GLY A 371 2.34 2.04 6.62
C GLY A 371 1.35 1.27 7.48
N TYR A 372 1.02 0.02 7.14
CA TYR A 372 -0.12 -0.70 7.72
C TYR A 372 -0.03 -0.95 9.23
N THR A 373 1.18 -1.07 9.79
CA THR A 373 1.36 -1.21 11.26
C THR A 373 1.55 0.13 11.99
N LEU A 374 1.26 1.25 11.30
CA LEU A 374 1.11 2.59 11.87
C LEU A 374 -0.38 2.99 12.02
N PRO A 375 -0.71 3.96 12.89
CA PRO A 375 0.13 4.44 13.99
C PRO A 375 0.52 3.33 14.97
N LEU A 376 1.68 3.47 15.60
CA LEU A 376 2.07 2.57 16.68
C LEU A 376 1.12 2.80 17.86
N GLU A 377 0.22 1.85 18.08
CA GLU A 377 -0.62 1.81 19.27
C GLU A 377 0.26 1.58 20.50
N MET A 378 0.57 2.69 21.17
CA MET A 378 1.21 2.76 22.49
C MET A 378 0.18 3.33 23.46
N PRO A 379 -0.74 2.52 24.02
CA PRO A 379 -1.88 3.02 24.76
C PRO A 379 -1.48 3.57 26.13
N ARG A 380 -2.32 4.45 26.69
CA ARG A 380 -2.02 5.07 27.99
C ARG A 380 -2.23 4.15 29.20
N ASN A 381 -3.12 3.16 29.11
CA ASN A 381 -3.51 2.27 30.22
C ASN A 381 -3.42 0.76 29.91
N ARG A 382 -2.88 0.34 28.76
CA ARG A 382 -2.45 -1.06 28.54
C ARG A 382 -1.00 -1.11 28.08
N SER A 383 -0.29 -2.14 28.49
CA SER A 383 1.01 -2.47 27.88
C SER A 383 0.86 -2.62 26.37
N ALA A 384 1.84 -2.11 25.62
CA ALA A 384 1.99 -2.47 24.22
C ALA A 384 2.20 -3.99 24.12
N SER A 385 1.46 -4.62 23.23
CA SER A 385 1.55 -6.02 22.86
C SER A 385 2.94 -6.35 22.31
N ALA A 386 3.27 -7.65 22.21
CA ALA A 386 4.50 -8.09 21.57
C ALA A 386 4.59 -7.58 20.11
N ALA A 387 3.50 -7.64 19.35
CA ALA A 387 3.44 -7.15 17.97
C ALA A 387 3.73 -5.65 17.85
N GLU A 388 3.06 -4.79 18.65
CA GLU A 388 3.30 -3.34 18.64
C GLU A 388 4.76 -2.98 18.99
N LYS A 389 5.36 -3.71 19.93
CA LYS A 389 6.80 -3.57 20.27
C LYS A 389 7.71 -4.01 19.13
N ILE A 390 7.39 -5.12 18.45
CA ILE A 390 8.14 -5.65 17.31
C ILE A 390 8.08 -4.67 16.13
N TYR A 391 6.89 -4.15 15.76
CA TYR A 391 6.76 -3.15 14.70
C TYR A 391 7.51 -1.85 15.03
N ALA A 392 7.41 -1.37 16.28
CA ALA A 392 8.19 -0.22 16.74
C ALA A 392 9.71 -0.45 16.63
N ALA A 393 10.19 -1.66 16.91
CA ALA A 393 11.59 -2.04 16.76
C ALA A 393 12.01 -2.16 15.29
N ARG A 394 11.22 -2.83 14.44
CA ARG A 394 11.47 -2.98 12.99
C ARG A 394 11.55 -1.62 12.30
N TYR A 395 10.56 -0.75 12.50
CA TYR A 395 10.57 0.63 11.96
C TYR A 395 11.73 1.49 12.51
N THR A 396 12.18 1.28 13.75
CA THR A 396 13.36 1.96 14.31
C THR A 396 14.66 1.46 13.65
N ARG A 397 14.84 0.14 13.55
CA ARG A 397 16.01 -0.50 12.90
C ARG A 397 16.11 -0.09 11.43
N MET A 398 15.01 -0.17 10.69
CA MET A 398 14.93 0.20 9.27
C MET A 398 15.29 1.66 9.02
N LYS A 399 14.90 2.57 9.92
CA LYS A 399 15.32 3.98 9.84
C LYS A 399 16.82 4.18 10.09
N VAL A 400 17.40 3.46 11.05
CA VAL A 400 18.86 3.51 11.30
C VAL A 400 19.61 2.99 10.07
N LEU A 401 19.16 1.85 9.52
CA LEU A 401 19.69 1.28 8.29
C LEU A 401 19.59 2.24 7.09
N ALA A 402 18.42 2.84 6.85
CA ALA A 402 18.22 3.81 5.78
C ALA A 402 19.21 4.96 5.88
N LYS A 403 19.43 5.51 7.09
CA LYS A 403 20.42 6.57 7.33
C LYS A 403 21.85 6.10 7.08
N ALA A 404 22.23 4.91 7.55
CA ALA A 404 23.56 4.34 7.33
C ALA A 404 23.86 4.08 5.84
N LEU A 405 22.86 3.66 5.06
CA LEU A 405 22.97 3.43 3.61
C LEU A 405 22.76 4.70 2.76
N GLY A 406 22.52 5.88 3.37
CA GLY A 406 22.23 7.13 2.66
C GLY A 406 20.91 7.12 1.87
N LYS A 407 19.94 6.27 2.27
CA LYS A 407 18.66 6.07 1.60
C LYS A 407 17.55 6.88 2.25
N SER A 408 16.60 7.30 1.41
CA SER A 408 15.30 7.78 1.88
C SER A 408 14.34 6.60 2.07
N ILE A 409 13.30 6.83 2.86
CA ILE A 409 12.15 5.92 3.02
C ILE A 409 10.93 6.57 2.35
N TRP A 410 10.11 5.79 1.65
CA TRP A 410 8.71 6.10 1.36
C TRP A 410 7.81 5.18 2.16
N VAL A 411 6.67 5.71 2.62
CA VAL A 411 5.49 4.85 2.80
C VAL A 411 4.86 4.70 1.42
N SER A 412 5.09 3.56 0.80
CA SER A 412 4.69 3.25 -0.58
C SER A 412 3.25 2.72 -0.70
N GLU A 413 2.66 2.33 0.43
CA GLU A 413 1.27 1.92 0.55
C GLU A 413 0.78 2.14 1.98
N SER A 414 -0.50 2.46 2.17
CA SER A 414 -1.11 2.54 3.50
C SER A 414 -2.64 2.54 3.45
N GLY A 415 -3.26 2.10 4.53
CA GLY A 415 -4.70 1.96 4.71
C GLY A 415 -5.05 1.48 6.12
N PRO A 416 -6.34 1.32 6.45
CA PRO A 416 -6.81 0.89 7.77
C PRO A 416 -6.60 -0.62 8.06
N LEU A 417 -6.33 -1.45 7.04
CA LEU A 417 -6.47 -2.91 7.14
C LEU A 417 -7.82 -3.32 7.77
N ASN A 418 -7.74 -4.06 8.88
CA ASN A 418 -8.84 -4.67 9.61
C ASN A 418 -9.23 -3.84 10.84
N LYS A 419 -8.87 -2.55 10.88
CA LYS A 419 -9.24 -1.66 11.98
C LYS A 419 -10.74 -1.37 11.93
N LEU A 420 -11.39 -1.52 13.08
CA LEU A 420 -12.82 -1.30 13.27
C LEU A 420 -13.06 0.05 13.96
N GLY A 421 -14.17 0.69 13.64
CA GLY A 421 -14.58 2.01 14.15
C GLY A 421 -15.52 2.69 13.16
N SER A 422 -16.00 3.89 13.48
CA SER A 422 -16.73 4.69 12.49
C SER A 422 -15.80 5.19 11.37
N SER A 423 -16.36 5.61 10.24
CA SER A 423 -15.63 6.29 9.16
C SER A 423 -14.82 7.49 9.68
N TYR A 424 -15.32 8.19 10.70
CA TYR A 424 -14.63 9.29 11.39
C TYR A 424 -13.46 8.81 12.27
N ASP A 425 -13.63 7.74 13.05
CA ASP A 425 -12.55 7.16 13.86
C ASP A 425 -11.40 6.65 12.99
N LEU A 426 -11.73 5.98 11.88
CA LEU A 426 -10.77 5.51 10.89
C LEU A 426 -10.09 6.69 10.17
N SER A 427 -10.79 7.81 9.97
CA SER A 427 -10.17 9.05 9.46
C SER A 427 -9.13 9.60 10.44
N LEU A 428 -9.45 9.69 11.74
CA LEU A 428 -8.49 10.09 12.79
C LEU A 428 -7.31 9.12 12.93
N TYR A 429 -7.56 7.81 12.79
CA TYR A 429 -6.53 6.76 12.76
C TYR A 429 -5.56 6.97 11.58
N MET A 430 -6.07 7.19 10.36
CA MET A 430 -5.23 7.43 9.19
C MET A 430 -4.45 8.75 9.27
N MET A 431 -5.00 9.80 9.89
CA MET A 431 -4.21 11.04 10.10
C MET A 431 -3.05 10.83 11.08
N ARG A 432 -3.20 9.93 12.07
CA ARG A 432 -2.07 9.50 12.89
C ARG A 432 -1.10 8.60 12.14
N ASN A 433 -1.57 7.75 11.23
CA ASN A 433 -0.72 6.94 10.34
C ASN A 433 0.22 7.86 9.52
N VAL A 434 -0.33 8.93 8.90
CA VAL A 434 0.44 9.97 8.21
C VAL A 434 1.46 10.65 9.13
N ILE A 435 1.02 11.14 10.29
CA ILE A 435 1.89 11.84 11.26
C ILE A 435 3.05 10.95 11.75
N GLU A 436 2.78 9.68 12.02
CA GLU A 436 3.81 8.74 12.48
C GLU A 436 4.73 8.27 11.34
N SER A 437 4.25 8.26 10.09
CA SER A 437 5.10 8.07 8.90
C SER A 437 6.13 9.20 8.75
N VAL A 438 5.70 10.45 8.95
CA VAL A 438 6.59 11.63 8.90
C VAL A 438 7.58 11.63 10.06
N ASN A 439 7.16 11.31 11.28
CA ASN A 439 7.97 11.50 12.48
C ASN A 439 8.76 10.26 12.95
N ILE A 440 8.20 9.06 12.80
CA ILE A 440 8.80 7.81 13.31
C ILE A 440 9.64 7.17 12.22
N LEU A 441 9.08 6.96 11.04
CA LEU A 441 9.81 6.47 9.86
C LEU A 441 10.74 7.52 9.25
N GLU A 442 10.50 8.82 9.51
CA GLU A 442 11.22 9.92 8.87
C GLU A 442 11.09 9.91 7.32
N ALA A 443 9.95 9.40 6.84
CA ALA A 443 9.65 9.20 5.44
C ALA A 443 9.73 10.50 4.61
N SER A 444 9.84 10.32 3.29
CA SER A 444 9.97 11.39 2.30
C SER A 444 8.81 11.45 1.31
N ALA A 445 7.88 10.50 1.34
CA ALA A 445 6.57 10.57 0.73
C ALA A 445 5.60 9.67 1.49
N TYR A 446 4.31 9.84 1.19
CA TYR A 446 3.24 8.99 1.66
C TYR A 446 2.27 8.70 0.52
N VAL A 447 2.15 7.42 0.16
CA VAL A 447 1.18 6.91 -0.79
C VAL A 447 0.09 6.18 -0.01
N TYR A 448 -1.15 6.61 -0.19
CA TYR A 448 -2.33 5.86 0.25
C TYR A 448 -2.60 4.72 -0.75
N TRP A 449 -3.22 3.62 -0.34
CA TRP A 449 -3.50 2.51 -1.27
C TRP A 449 -4.44 2.95 -2.40
N GLN A 450 -5.73 3.09 -2.12
CA GLN A 450 -6.73 3.54 -3.10
C GLN A 450 -7.59 4.63 -2.48
N VAL A 451 -7.62 5.82 -3.09
CA VAL A 451 -8.46 6.94 -2.60
C VAL A 451 -9.95 6.78 -2.94
N PHE A 452 -10.27 5.84 -3.85
CA PHE A 452 -11.62 5.34 -4.10
C PHE A 452 -11.61 3.81 -3.89
N ASP A 453 -12.41 3.28 -2.98
CA ASP A 453 -12.56 1.84 -2.70
C ASP A 453 -14.05 1.48 -2.46
N PRO A 454 -14.54 0.29 -2.87
CA PRO A 454 -15.90 -0.17 -2.56
C PRO A 454 -16.20 -0.30 -1.07
N ASN A 455 -15.17 -0.48 -0.24
CA ASN A 455 -15.25 -0.41 1.20
C ASN A 455 -15.01 1.04 1.67
N GLU A 456 -16.05 1.70 2.19
CA GLU A 456 -15.93 3.06 2.73
C GLU A 456 -14.88 3.16 3.85
N ALA A 457 -14.62 2.07 4.58
CA ALA A 457 -13.56 2.02 5.57
C ALA A 457 -12.19 2.37 4.96
N TRP A 458 -11.94 2.06 3.69
CA TRP A 458 -10.72 2.38 2.92
C TRP A 458 -10.85 3.65 2.07
N SER A 459 -12.01 3.95 1.51
CA SER A 459 -12.16 5.08 0.58
C SER A 459 -11.94 6.48 1.19
N MET A 460 -11.58 7.47 0.37
CA MET A 460 -11.69 8.90 0.70
C MET A 460 -12.93 9.56 0.10
N PHE A 461 -13.60 8.88 -0.85
CA PHE A 461 -14.80 9.38 -1.52
C PHE A 461 -15.89 8.30 -1.58
N GLY A 462 -17.15 8.68 -1.37
CA GLY A 462 -18.30 7.84 -1.67
C GLY A 462 -18.54 7.77 -3.18
N LEU A 463 -18.65 6.55 -3.72
CA LEU A 463 -19.07 6.24 -5.08
C LEU A 463 -20.19 5.19 -5.02
N ASN A 464 -21.04 5.16 -6.04
CA ASN A 464 -21.90 4.00 -6.27
C ASN A 464 -21.09 2.93 -7.01
N TRP A 465 -20.82 1.80 -6.35
CA TRP A 465 -20.01 0.71 -6.89
C TRP A 465 -20.83 -0.37 -7.61
N SER A 466 -22.17 -0.28 -7.58
CA SER A 466 -23.08 -1.21 -8.24
C SER A 466 -23.04 -1.05 -9.76
N TYR A 467 -22.57 -2.08 -10.46
CA TYR A 467 -22.65 -2.18 -11.93
C TYR A 467 -23.89 -2.98 -12.37
N PRO A 468 -25.03 -2.34 -12.72
CA PRO A 468 -25.91 -2.93 -13.71
C PRO A 468 -25.18 -3.01 -15.07
N PRO A 469 -25.56 -3.94 -15.96
CA PRO A 469 -25.08 -3.94 -17.35
C PRO A 469 -25.34 -2.59 -18.01
N GLY A 470 -24.32 -2.03 -18.68
CA GLY A 470 -24.40 -0.70 -19.30
C GLY A 470 -24.07 0.50 -18.39
N TYR A 471 -23.76 0.30 -17.11
CA TYR A 471 -23.32 1.40 -16.23
C TYR A 471 -22.02 2.05 -16.72
N THR A 472 -22.11 3.33 -17.09
CA THR A 472 -21.02 4.15 -17.63
C THR A 472 -20.22 4.89 -16.55
N GLY A 473 -20.54 4.70 -15.27
CA GLY A 473 -19.90 5.39 -14.15
C GLY A 473 -20.85 6.34 -13.41
N PRO A 474 -20.35 7.07 -12.40
CA PRO A 474 -21.19 7.91 -11.56
C PRO A 474 -21.79 9.08 -12.36
N THR A 475 -23.11 9.24 -12.24
CA THR A 475 -23.88 10.40 -12.72
C THR A 475 -23.67 11.62 -11.83
N ASP A 476 -23.49 11.39 -10.53
CA ASP A 476 -23.44 12.40 -9.48
C ASP A 476 -21.99 12.61 -8.97
N PRO A 477 -21.62 13.83 -8.53
CA PRO A 477 -20.31 14.08 -7.95
C PRO A 477 -20.02 13.19 -6.73
N PRO A 478 -18.84 12.55 -6.63
CA PRO A 478 -18.50 11.69 -5.49
C PRO A 478 -18.53 12.43 -4.15
N THR A 479 -19.19 11.85 -3.15
CA THR A 479 -19.28 12.40 -1.79
C THR A 479 -17.90 12.45 -1.15
N LYS A 480 -17.46 13.63 -0.70
CA LYS A 480 -16.18 13.79 0.01
C LYS A 480 -16.31 13.31 1.45
N LEU A 481 -15.65 12.20 1.79
CA LEU A 481 -15.70 11.64 3.15
C LEU A 481 -14.81 12.45 4.09
N LYS A 482 -14.99 12.29 5.41
CA LYS A 482 -14.17 12.98 6.43
C LYS A 482 -12.66 12.74 6.24
N ARG A 483 -12.26 11.59 5.69
CA ARG A 483 -10.87 11.29 5.33
C ARG A 483 -10.32 12.20 4.23
N PHE A 484 -11.09 12.52 3.20
CA PHE A 484 -10.70 13.50 2.18
C PHE A 484 -10.40 14.85 2.83
N TRP A 485 -11.31 15.38 3.64
CA TRP A 485 -11.15 16.71 4.23
C TRP A 485 -10.00 16.81 5.24
N MET A 486 -9.70 15.72 5.96
CA MET A 486 -8.51 15.67 6.81
C MET A 486 -7.22 15.49 6.01
N PHE A 487 -7.20 14.62 4.99
CA PHE A 487 -6.00 14.36 4.18
C PHE A 487 -5.65 15.54 3.27
N LYS A 488 -6.65 16.23 2.71
CA LYS A 488 -6.49 17.44 1.90
C LYS A 488 -5.71 18.54 2.63
N GLN A 489 -5.83 18.64 3.95
CA GLN A 489 -5.01 19.60 4.71
C GLN A 489 -3.52 19.30 4.56
N PHE A 490 -3.11 18.03 4.63
CA PHE A 490 -1.73 17.61 4.41
C PHE A 490 -1.27 17.83 2.97
N THR A 491 -2.07 17.43 1.99
CA THR A 491 -1.69 17.56 0.57
C THR A 491 -1.61 19.02 0.12
N ASP A 492 -2.59 19.85 0.52
CA ASP A 492 -2.59 21.30 0.27
C ASP A 492 -1.39 21.97 0.93
N LEU A 493 -1.14 21.74 2.22
CA LEU A 493 -0.21 22.55 3.01
C LEU A 493 1.23 22.04 3.04
N ALA A 494 1.48 20.77 2.73
CA ALA A 494 2.81 20.17 2.67
C ALA A 494 3.15 19.64 1.26
N SER A 495 3.23 20.56 0.29
CA SER A 495 3.54 20.27 -1.11
C SER A 495 4.90 19.55 -1.31
N GLN A 496 5.11 18.98 -2.49
CA GLN A 496 6.46 18.61 -2.96
C GLN A 496 7.46 19.77 -2.74
N GLY A 497 8.69 19.43 -2.35
CA GLY A 497 9.74 20.40 -2.00
C GLY A 497 9.69 20.90 -0.55
N SER A 498 8.63 20.60 0.21
CA SER A 498 8.54 20.94 1.63
C SER A 498 9.56 20.15 2.48
N LEU A 499 9.96 20.72 3.62
CA LEU A 499 10.89 20.11 4.56
C LEU A 499 10.16 19.72 5.85
N PRO A 500 10.07 18.42 6.21
CA PRO A 500 9.53 18.01 7.50
C PRO A 500 10.38 18.58 8.66
N LEU A 501 9.73 19.25 9.60
CA LEU A 501 10.33 19.83 10.79
C LEU A 501 10.38 18.81 11.94
N TRP A 502 11.13 19.12 13.00
CA TRP A 502 11.18 18.25 14.18
C TRP A 502 10.11 18.63 15.19
N VAL A 503 9.48 17.60 15.77
CA VAL A 503 8.51 17.71 16.87
C VAL A 503 8.98 16.89 18.08
N PRO A 504 8.62 17.27 19.32
CA PRO A 504 9.02 16.54 20.51
C PRO A 504 8.57 15.08 20.49
N ARG A 505 9.38 14.16 21.06
CA ARG A 505 9.08 12.71 21.12
C ARG A 505 7.69 12.38 21.72
N LYS A 506 7.16 13.24 22.59
CA LYS A 506 5.83 13.09 23.22
C LYS A 506 4.66 13.62 22.36
N CYS A 507 4.95 14.37 21.29
CA CYS A 507 3.99 14.91 20.33
C CYS A 507 3.94 14.13 19.00
N ARG A 508 5.00 13.37 18.68
CA ARG A 508 5.22 12.70 17.37
C ARG A 508 4.10 11.77 16.87
N HIS A 509 3.14 11.42 17.74
CA HIS A 509 2.00 10.54 17.47
C HIS A 509 0.72 11.31 17.10
N THR A 510 0.69 12.64 17.31
CA THR A 510 -0.49 13.50 17.13
C THR A 510 -0.17 14.88 16.53
N VAL A 511 1.10 15.22 16.33
CA VAL A 511 1.54 16.47 15.70
C VAL A 511 2.62 16.18 14.64
N ALA A 512 2.47 16.74 13.45
CA ALA A 512 3.55 16.85 12.46
C ALA A 512 3.69 18.31 12.02
N ALA A 513 4.86 18.69 11.50
CA ALA A 513 5.09 20.05 10.99
C ALA A 513 6.01 20.04 9.77
N PHE A 514 5.80 21.00 8.88
CA PHE A 514 6.54 21.17 7.62
C PHE A 514 6.86 22.64 7.39
N TYR A 515 8.00 22.90 6.72
CA TYR A 515 8.32 24.21 6.15
C TYR A 515 8.27 24.13 4.62
N SER A 516 7.39 24.91 4.00
CA SER A 516 7.33 25.03 2.54
C SER A 516 8.21 26.18 2.08
N ARG A 517 9.31 25.88 1.38
CA ARG A 517 10.23 26.90 0.84
C ARG A 517 9.53 27.84 -0.14
N GLY A 518 8.76 27.29 -1.09
CA GLY A 518 8.08 28.07 -2.13
C GLY A 518 7.02 29.03 -1.60
N ARG A 519 6.28 28.63 -0.56
CA ARG A 519 5.29 29.49 0.12
C ARG A 519 5.85 30.28 1.30
N ARG A 520 7.13 30.09 1.65
CA ARG A 520 7.83 30.65 2.83
C ARG A 520 7.07 30.40 4.15
N SER A 521 6.25 29.36 4.22
CA SER A 521 5.28 29.12 5.30
C SER A 521 5.64 27.90 6.16
N VAL A 522 5.12 27.87 7.40
CA VAL A 522 5.20 26.72 8.30
C VAL A 522 3.80 26.17 8.53
N SER A 523 3.62 24.88 8.25
CA SER A 523 2.36 24.16 8.41
C SER A 523 2.48 23.21 9.59
N VAL A 524 1.51 23.24 10.51
CA VAL A 524 1.48 22.41 11.73
C VAL A 524 0.16 21.66 11.80
N PHE A 525 0.23 20.34 11.73
CA PHE A 525 -0.92 19.43 11.70
C PHE A 525 -1.12 18.83 13.09
N ILE A 526 -2.33 18.90 13.64
CA ILE A 526 -2.64 18.45 15.01
C ILE A 526 -3.89 17.57 14.98
N VAL A 527 -3.76 16.31 15.40
CA VAL A 527 -4.89 15.37 15.54
C VAL A 527 -5.34 15.30 16.99
N ASN A 528 -6.52 15.84 17.30
CA ASN A 528 -7.16 15.69 18.61
C ASN A 528 -8.13 14.50 18.61
N GLN A 529 -7.73 13.38 19.20
CA GLN A 529 -8.60 12.20 19.40
C GLN A 529 -9.44 12.29 20.70
N ARG A 530 -9.74 13.49 21.22
CA ARG A 530 -10.59 13.67 22.40
C ARG A 530 -11.96 14.21 22.01
N VAL A 531 -13.00 13.72 22.68
CA VAL A 531 -14.39 14.21 22.61
C VAL A 531 -14.60 15.61 23.22
N LYS A 532 -13.52 16.32 23.57
CA LYS A 532 -13.53 17.69 24.10
C LYS A 532 -12.45 18.51 23.39
N ASP A 533 -12.76 19.78 23.17
CA ASP A 533 -11.82 20.78 22.68
C ASP A 533 -10.56 20.86 23.56
N ARG A 534 -9.46 21.28 22.93
CA ARG A 534 -8.15 21.30 23.57
C ARG A 534 -7.33 22.49 23.10
N LYS A 535 -7.13 23.46 24.00
CA LYS A 535 -6.27 24.62 23.75
C LYS A 535 -4.81 24.18 23.55
N VAL A 536 -4.23 24.54 22.41
CA VAL A 536 -2.85 24.21 22.03
C VAL A 536 -2.00 25.47 21.99
N ILE A 537 -0.76 25.40 22.49
CA ILE A 537 0.24 26.45 22.30
C ILE A 537 1.29 25.93 21.31
N VAL A 538 1.42 26.57 20.14
CA VAL A 538 2.42 26.25 19.12
C VAL A 538 3.57 27.25 19.22
N GLY A 539 4.71 26.82 19.77
CA GLY A 539 5.93 27.62 19.86
C GLY A 539 6.77 27.50 18.60
N LEU A 540 7.02 28.63 17.92
CA LEU A 540 7.73 28.71 16.64
C LEU A 540 9.11 29.40 16.74
N SER A 541 9.42 30.06 17.87
CA SER A 541 10.66 30.82 18.12
C SER A 541 11.97 30.11 17.72
N ARG A 542 12.04 28.78 17.85
CA ARG A 542 13.21 27.97 17.49
C ARG A 542 13.48 27.90 15.98
N LEU A 543 12.54 28.31 15.13
CA LEU A 543 12.66 28.32 13.67
C LEU A 543 13.32 29.59 13.11
N LYS A 544 13.52 30.64 13.93
CA LYS A 544 14.06 31.96 13.51
C LYS A 544 13.37 32.55 12.26
N LEU A 545 12.04 32.45 12.19
CA LEU A 545 11.25 33.03 11.11
C LEU A 545 11.33 34.56 11.18
N ASN A 546 11.55 35.22 10.05
CA ASN A 546 11.32 36.66 9.93
C ASN A 546 9.82 36.89 9.64
N VAL A 547 9.08 37.27 10.68
CA VAL A 547 7.62 37.43 10.69
C VAL A 547 7.30 38.91 10.64
N GLY A 548 6.80 39.39 9.49
CA GLY A 548 6.38 40.79 9.34
C GLY A 548 5.08 41.08 10.10
N GLY A 549 4.81 42.35 10.41
CA GLY A 549 3.66 42.76 11.24
C GLY A 549 2.29 42.27 10.72
N ASN A 550 2.14 42.09 9.41
CA ASN A 550 0.91 41.66 8.75
C ASN A 550 0.83 40.14 8.52
N THR A 551 1.57 39.32 9.30
CA THR A 551 1.56 37.86 9.11
C THR A 551 0.33 37.24 9.76
N GLN A 552 -0.44 36.46 9.00
CA GLN A 552 -1.60 35.71 9.50
C GLN A 552 -1.33 34.21 9.58
N ALA A 553 -1.95 33.52 10.54
CA ALA A 553 -2.15 32.08 10.49
C ALA A 553 -3.50 31.76 9.86
N LEU A 554 -3.51 30.93 8.83
CA LEU A 554 -4.71 30.23 8.39
C LEU A 554 -4.91 28.97 9.25
N ILE A 555 -5.97 28.94 10.05
CA ILE A 555 -6.36 27.78 10.85
C ILE A 555 -7.44 27.02 10.08
N ARG A 556 -7.15 25.77 9.72
CA ARG A 556 -8.10 24.82 9.11
C ARG A 556 -8.55 23.80 10.15
N ARG A 557 -9.85 23.51 10.21
CA ARG A 557 -10.44 22.55 11.15
C ARG A 557 -11.43 21.62 10.44
N THR A 558 -11.25 20.31 10.62
CA THR A 558 -12.22 19.29 10.22
C THR A 558 -12.65 18.55 11.49
N THR A 559 -13.95 18.44 11.71
CA THR A 559 -14.55 17.75 12.87
C THR A 559 -15.65 16.81 12.38
N TYR A 560 -16.41 16.21 13.30
CA TYR A 560 -17.60 15.45 12.92
C TYR A 560 -18.62 16.35 12.20
N GLY A 561 -18.85 17.57 12.69
CA GLY A 561 -19.80 18.53 12.10
C GLY A 561 -19.24 19.42 11.00
N GLU A 562 -17.93 19.59 10.89
CA GLU A 562 -17.30 20.56 9.95
C GLU A 562 -16.35 19.89 8.98
N ASP A 563 -16.30 20.41 7.75
CA ASP A 563 -15.39 19.98 6.68
C ASP A 563 -14.47 21.12 6.27
N ASN A 564 -13.21 21.07 6.72
CA ASN A 564 -12.17 22.07 6.45
C ASN A 564 -12.65 23.52 6.67
N ALA A 565 -13.32 23.80 7.79
CA ALA A 565 -13.68 25.15 8.20
C ALA A 565 -12.40 25.99 8.41
N GLU A 566 -12.37 27.20 7.86
CA GLU A 566 -11.19 28.07 7.86
C GLU A 566 -11.42 29.34 8.68
N ARG A 567 -10.37 29.82 9.36
CA ARG A 567 -10.30 31.18 9.93
C ARG A 567 -8.88 31.73 9.88
N SER A 568 -8.73 33.01 9.59
CA SER A 568 -7.47 33.74 9.76
C SER A 568 -7.34 34.27 11.20
N VAL A 569 -6.10 34.32 11.70
CA VAL A 569 -5.74 34.99 12.96
C VAL A 569 -4.42 35.72 12.78
N ASP A 570 -4.38 37.02 13.11
CA ASP A 570 -3.15 37.82 13.03
C ASP A 570 -2.10 37.36 14.04
N ILE A 571 -0.85 37.23 13.60
CA ILE A 571 0.30 36.87 14.43
C ILE A 571 1.23 38.08 14.53
N GLN A 572 0.99 38.95 15.51
CA GLN A 572 1.77 40.17 15.75
C GLN A 572 3.18 39.86 16.28
N GLY A 573 4.06 39.31 15.42
CA GLY A 573 5.44 38.94 15.74
C GLY A 573 5.60 37.85 16.81
N LEU A 574 4.51 37.22 17.28
CA LEU A 574 4.51 36.42 18.49
C LEU A 574 5.37 35.13 18.36
N PRO A 575 6.25 34.83 19.33
CA PRO A 575 7.08 33.62 19.33
C PRO A 575 6.28 32.32 19.56
N GLU A 576 5.03 32.44 20.02
CA GLU A 576 4.08 31.36 20.26
C GLU A 576 2.66 31.77 19.84
N MET A 577 1.90 30.83 19.28
CA MET A 577 0.48 30.98 18.96
C MET A 577 -0.37 30.13 19.91
N VAL A 578 -1.55 30.62 20.30
CA VAL A 578 -2.57 29.83 21.01
C VAL A 578 -3.72 29.52 20.06
N ILE A 579 -4.12 28.24 20.00
CA ILE A 579 -5.19 27.69 19.14
C ILE A 579 -6.26 27.05 20.03
#